data_AF-A0A7Y4QNV8-F1
#
_entry.id   AF-A0A7Y4QNV8-F1
#
_cell.length_a   1.000
_cell.length_b   1.000
_cell.length_c   1.000
_cell.angle_alpha   90.00
_cell.angle_beta   90.00
_cell.angle_gamma   90.00
#
_symmetry.space_group_name_H-M   'P 1'
#
loop_
_entity.id
_entity.type
_entity.pdbx_description
1 polymer ?
#
loop_
_entity_poly.entity_id
_entity_poly.type
_entity_poly.pdbx_seq_one_letter_code
_entity_poly.pdbx_strand_id
1 'polypeptide(L)'
;MRHRYQLARTTGAQIMATGVRLLVPDSGLSATGTDIDELELFRSSVTNIAYWRMGENDPGGVDGATASITVNLVGDPMALRSNAVYTSSVASTAAARVGSSLALQFTTGRYATNQPAFSFTDNFGLELWVKPDATNVIQCLAYNGDSGANGWGLYLYQGKYQGLFGSQAFLTGPDVVPGVWTHLALVRNNGLATLYVNGVPAVTSALPPNPSTGRFALAAQAQSLTAEFFAGSLDEVRVFGFAPGTFSTGDLLLSVLPPTVTTTAATSVGETQATLNGAVNPGNMTTTSWFEWGTTTNYGNFTVTNALTATNAVQAVSNNLTGLVISATY
;
A
#
# COMPACT_ATOMS: atom_id res chain seq x y z
N MET A 1 -2.43 -21.07 -19.42
CA MET A 1 -2.67 -21.36 -17.99
C MET A 1 -3.73 -20.39 -17.51
N ARG A 2 -4.83 -20.84 -16.90
CA ARG A 2 -5.85 -19.94 -16.35
C ARG A 2 -5.80 -20.00 -14.83
N HIS A 3 -5.50 -18.89 -14.17
CA HIS A 3 -5.60 -18.82 -12.72
C HIS A 3 -6.97 -18.23 -12.38
N ARG A 4 -7.86 -19.01 -11.76
CA ARG A 4 -9.16 -18.50 -11.33
C ARG A 4 -9.12 -18.17 -9.85
N TYR A 5 -9.32 -16.89 -9.54
CA TYR A 5 -9.55 -16.37 -8.21
C TYR A 5 -11.03 -16.57 -7.83
N GLN A 6 -11.32 -16.99 -6.59
CA GLN A 6 -12.66 -16.80 -6.04
C GLN A 6 -12.75 -15.39 -5.45
N LEU A 7 -13.52 -14.52 -6.12
CA LEU A 7 -13.97 -13.25 -5.57
C LEU A 7 -15.26 -13.52 -4.80
N ALA A 8 -15.18 -13.67 -3.48
CA ALA A 8 -16.36 -13.83 -2.65
C ALA A 8 -16.99 -12.45 -2.39
N ARG A 9 -18.19 -12.19 -2.93
CA ARG A 9 -19.04 -11.09 -2.48
C ARG A 9 -19.68 -11.48 -1.15
N THR A 10 -19.14 -11.01 -0.03
CA THR A 10 -19.92 -10.89 1.20
C THR A 10 -20.59 -9.53 1.20
N THR A 11 -21.91 -9.51 1.31
CA THR A 11 -22.76 -8.32 1.36
C THR A 11 -22.18 -7.23 2.26
N GLY A 12 -21.68 -6.15 1.66
CA GLY A 12 -21.29 -4.91 2.34
C GLY A 12 -19.80 -4.67 2.63
N ALA A 13 -18.87 -5.55 2.25
CA ALA A 13 -17.42 -5.36 2.44
C ALA A 13 -16.62 -5.53 1.13
N GLN A 14 -15.35 -5.08 1.15
CA GLN A 14 -14.38 -5.14 0.05
C GLN A 14 -14.42 -6.48 -0.71
N ILE A 15 -14.15 -6.41 -2.01
CA ILE A 15 -13.93 -7.59 -2.85
C ILE A 15 -12.68 -8.32 -2.34
N MET A 16 -12.86 -9.38 -1.55
CA MET A 16 -11.76 -10.19 -1.01
C MET A 16 -11.43 -11.32 -2.00
N ALA A 17 -10.18 -11.39 -2.45
CA ALA A 17 -9.64 -12.61 -3.04
C ALA A 17 -9.49 -13.63 -1.90
N THR A 18 -10.31 -14.67 -1.90
CA THR A 18 -10.21 -15.79 -0.96
C THR A 18 -9.96 -17.06 -1.76
N GLY A 19 -8.88 -17.77 -1.44
CA GLY A 19 -8.49 -19.02 -2.10
C GLY A 19 -7.56 -18.82 -3.30
N VAL A 20 -6.45 -19.56 -3.28
CA VAL A 20 -5.51 -19.68 -4.39
C VAL A 20 -5.62 -21.10 -4.95
N ARG A 21 -6.08 -21.22 -6.20
CA ARG A 21 -6.24 -22.50 -6.90
C ARG A 21 -5.03 -22.76 -7.80
N LEU A 22 -4.30 -23.83 -7.51
CA LEU A 22 -3.14 -24.30 -8.29
C LEU A 22 -3.63 -25.29 -9.37
N LEU A 23 -3.42 -24.96 -10.65
CA LEU A 23 -3.74 -25.85 -11.78
C LEU A 23 -2.51 -26.64 -12.24
N VAL A 24 -2.64 -27.97 -12.32
CA VAL A 24 -1.61 -28.84 -12.91
C VAL A 24 -1.59 -28.64 -14.45
N PRO A 25 -0.43 -28.39 -15.09
CA PRO A 25 -0.36 -28.25 -16.55
C PRO A 25 -0.44 -29.60 -17.29
N ASP A 26 -0.83 -29.52 -18.57
CA ASP A 26 -0.85 -30.53 -19.65
C ASP A 26 -2.14 -31.35 -19.88
N SER A 27 -3.07 -30.75 -20.65
CA SER A 27 -4.08 -31.49 -21.43
C SER A 27 -4.25 -30.99 -22.88
N GLY A 28 -3.29 -30.24 -23.44
CA GLY A 28 -3.24 -29.92 -24.88
C GLY A 28 -4.41 -29.12 -25.47
N LEU A 29 -4.57 -27.84 -25.11
CA LEU A 29 -5.48 -26.92 -25.81
C LEU A 29 -4.73 -25.69 -26.36
N SER A 30 -4.73 -25.54 -27.69
CA SER A 30 -4.36 -24.28 -28.37
C SER A 30 -5.50 -23.27 -28.20
N ALA A 31 -5.19 -22.07 -27.69
CA ALA A 31 -6.16 -20.99 -27.59
C ALA A 31 -6.11 -20.12 -28.87
N THR A 32 -7.09 -20.31 -29.75
CA THR A 32 -7.49 -19.28 -30.72
C THR A 32 -8.75 -18.61 -30.19
N GLY A 33 -8.64 -17.38 -29.69
CA GLY A 33 -9.81 -16.58 -29.30
C GLY A 33 -9.53 -15.57 -28.20
N THR A 34 -9.08 -14.38 -28.60
CA THR A 34 -9.01 -13.11 -27.85
C THR A 34 -8.47 -13.20 -26.44
N ASP A 35 -7.14 -13.07 -26.32
CA ASP A 35 -6.45 -12.82 -25.06
C ASP A 35 -6.96 -11.50 -24.45
N ILE A 36 -7.73 -11.61 -23.37
CA ILE A 36 -7.65 -10.62 -22.29
C ILE A 36 -6.48 -11.11 -21.45
N ASP A 37 -5.33 -10.49 -21.66
CA ASP A 37 -4.09 -10.78 -20.97
C ASP A 37 -4.35 -10.59 -19.46
N GLU A 38 -4.41 -11.68 -18.69
CA GLU A 38 -4.59 -11.68 -17.23
C GLU A 38 -3.46 -10.90 -16.51
N LEU A 39 -2.43 -10.47 -17.26
CA LEU A 39 -1.35 -9.58 -16.83
C LEU A 39 -1.72 -8.08 -16.76
N GLU A 40 -2.84 -7.63 -17.35
CA GLU A 40 -3.22 -6.21 -17.32
C GLU A 40 -4.01 -5.78 -16.07
N LEU A 41 -4.45 -6.71 -15.22
CA LEU A 41 -5.34 -6.38 -14.09
C LEU A 41 -4.64 -5.90 -12.80
N PHE A 42 -3.30 -5.91 -12.73
CA PHE A 42 -2.60 -5.79 -11.44
C PHE A 42 -1.38 -4.85 -11.42
N ARG A 43 -1.23 -3.98 -12.42
CA ARG A 43 -0.36 -2.82 -12.22
C ARG A 43 -1.08 -1.84 -11.29
N SER A 44 -0.36 -1.30 -10.32
CA SER A 44 -0.76 -0.10 -9.57
C SER A 44 -1.41 0.87 -10.55
N SER A 45 -2.70 1.16 -10.38
CA SER A 45 -3.43 2.08 -11.28
C SER A 45 -2.94 3.52 -11.10
N VAL A 46 -2.18 3.75 -10.03
CA VAL A 46 -1.59 5.02 -9.66
C VAL A 46 -0.18 5.18 -10.22
N THR A 47 0.11 6.41 -10.60
CA THR A 47 1.45 6.89 -10.99
C THR A 47 2.05 7.65 -9.81
N ASN A 48 3.21 7.23 -9.33
CA ASN A 48 3.96 7.97 -8.32
C ASN A 48 4.42 9.31 -8.92
N ILE A 49 3.99 10.42 -8.32
CA ILE A 49 4.40 11.77 -8.70
C ILE A 49 5.62 12.17 -7.87
N ALA A 50 5.56 11.90 -6.57
CA ALA A 50 6.69 12.03 -5.66
C ALA A 50 6.56 10.98 -4.56
N TYR A 51 7.67 10.39 -4.17
CA TYR A 51 7.69 9.38 -3.12
C TYR A 51 9.00 9.45 -2.34
N TRP A 52 8.92 10.03 -1.14
CA TRP A 52 10.02 10.11 -0.18
C TRP A 52 9.91 8.95 0.81
N ARG A 53 10.92 8.09 0.78
CA ARG A 53 11.00 6.93 1.68
C ARG A 53 11.53 7.30 3.07
N MET A 54 12.06 8.51 3.25
CA MET A 54 12.51 9.04 4.54
C MET A 54 13.77 8.38 5.12
N GLY A 55 14.65 7.87 4.25
CA GLY A 55 16.02 7.52 4.63
C GLY A 55 16.70 6.54 3.68
N GLU A 56 15.94 5.62 3.07
CA GLU A 56 16.44 4.56 2.19
C GLU A 56 17.17 5.09 0.96
N ASN A 57 16.67 6.21 0.44
CA ASN A 57 17.20 6.88 -0.74
C ASN A 57 18.12 8.04 -0.38
N ASP A 58 18.30 8.31 0.91
CA ASP A 58 18.96 9.53 1.37
C ASP A 58 20.46 9.30 1.54
N PRO A 59 21.32 10.18 1.00
CA PRO A 59 22.75 10.10 1.24
C PRO A 59 23.09 10.17 2.73
N GLY A 60 23.69 9.11 3.27
CA GLY A 60 24.06 9.03 4.68
C GLY A 60 22.90 8.65 5.62
N GLY A 61 21.81 8.09 5.09
CA GLY A 61 20.73 7.52 5.89
C GLY A 61 21.21 6.37 6.77
N VAL A 62 21.30 6.61 8.07
CA VAL A 62 21.59 5.61 9.11
C VAL A 62 20.90 6.02 10.40
N ASP A 63 20.43 5.03 11.18
CA ASP A 63 19.72 5.25 12.44
C ASP A 63 20.49 6.18 13.39
N GLY A 64 19.79 7.16 13.95
CA GLY A 64 20.32 8.17 14.86
C GLY A 64 21.08 9.32 14.18
N ALA A 65 21.39 9.24 12.88
CA ALA A 65 22.06 10.32 12.18
C ALA A 65 21.13 11.50 11.90
N THR A 66 21.72 12.69 11.88
CA THR A 66 21.02 13.91 11.51
C THR A 66 20.82 13.98 10.01
N ALA A 67 19.58 14.22 9.59
CA ALA A 67 19.14 14.34 8.22
C ALA A 67 19.05 15.81 7.78
N SER A 68 19.69 16.13 6.67
CA SER A 68 19.65 17.46 6.02
C SER A 68 18.81 17.47 4.74
N ILE A 69 18.45 16.28 4.23
CA ILE A 69 17.76 16.06 2.96
C ILE A 69 16.89 14.82 3.07
N THR A 70 15.84 14.74 2.27
CA THR A 70 15.23 13.47 1.88
C THR A 70 14.99 13.44 0.39
N VAL A 71 15.31 12.32 -0.26
CA VAL A 71 15.33 12.18 -1.72
C VAL A 71 14.13 11.34 -2.14
N ASN A 72 13.38 11.83 -3.12
CA ASN A 72 12.28 11.04 -3.68
C ASN A 72 12.79 9.95 -4.63
N LEU A 73 11.93 9.00 -5.02
CA LEU A 73 12.31 7.91 -5.92
C LEU A 73 12.80 8.35 -7.32
N VAL A 74 12.52 9.58 -7.75
CA VAL A 74 13.03 10.12 -9.03
C VAL A 74 14.33 10.91 -8.86
N GLY A 75 14.88 10.98 -7.65
CA GLY A 75 16.14 11.63 -7.34
C GLY A 75 16.04 13.10 -6.94
N ASP A 76 14.83 13.68 -6.89
CA ASP A 76 14.65 15.07 -6.50
C ASP A 76 14.66 15.22 -4.97
N PRO A 77 15.53 16.07 -4.42
CA PRO A 77 15.65 16.24 -2.99
C PRO A 77 14.69 17.27 -2.41
N MET A 78 14.18 16.96 -1.22
CA MET A 78 13.50 17.89 -0.34
C MET A 78 14.42 18.25 0.83
N ALA A 79 14.56 19.54 1.13
CA ALA A 79 15.49 20.01 2.16
C ALA A 79 14.88 19.88 3.56
N LEU A 80 15.65 19.36 4.52
CA LEU A 80 15.28 19.34 5.92
C LEU A 80 15.85 20.56 6.65
N ARG A 81 14.99 21.28 7.36
CA ARG A 81 15.35 22.47 8.16
C ARG A 81 15.35 22.13 9.63
N SER A 82 16.30 22.74 10.35
CA SER A 82 16.59 22.45 11.76
C SER A 82 16.87 20.96 12.04
N ASN A 83 17.15 20.20 10.97
CA ASN A 83 17.74 18.87 10.95
C ASN A 83 16.91 17.78 11.67
N ALA A 84 16.07 17.06 10.92
CA ALA A 84 15.40 15.83 11.42
C ALA A 84 16.42 14.72 11.72
N VAL A 85 16.00 13.64 12.37
CA VAL A 85 16.89 12.51 12.70
C VAL A 85 16.33 11.24 12.05
N TYR A 86 17.19 10.48 11.38
CA TYR A 86 16.83 9.16 10.87
C TYR A 86 16.58 8.19 12.01
N THR A 87 15.55 7.36 11.89
CA THR A 87 15.27 6.31 12.86
C THR A 87 14.95 4.98 12.18
N SER A 88 15.43 3.86 12.71
CA SER A 88 15.03 2.52 12.25
C SER A 88 13.68 2.06 12.84
N SER A 89 13.02 2.89 13.65
CA SER A 89 11.68 2.61 14.18
C SER A 89 10.63 2.80 13.09
N VAL A 90 10.46 1.85 12.18
CA VAL A 90 9.47 1.92 11.08
C VAL A 90 8.19 1.14 11.40
N ALA A 91 7.12 1.40 10.64
CA ALA A 91 5.90 0.59 10.74
C ALA A 91 6.19 -0.85 10.26
N SER A 92 5.76 -1.87 11.01
CA SER A 92 5.96 -3.27 10.60
C SER A 92 5.32 -3.59 9.25
N THR A 93 4.17 -2.96 8.97
CA THR A 93 3.52 -3.05 7.67
C THR A 93 4.38 -2.39 6.59
N ALA A 94 4.87 -1.16 6.78
CA ALA A 94 5.76 -0.53 5.80
C ALA A 94 7.02 -1.39 5.52
N ALA A 95 7.65 -1.93 6.56
CA ALA A 95 8.78 -2.83 6.42
C ALA A 95 8.44 -4.07 5.57
N ALA A 96 7.28 -4.69 5.82
CA ALA A 96 6.85 -5.88 5.09
C ALA A 96 6.37 -5.60 3.66
N ARG A 97 5.73 -4.45 3.41
CA ARG A 97 5.07 -4.12 2.14
C ARG A 97 6.01 -3.47 1.14
N VAL A 98 6.84 -2.54 1.61
CA VAL A 98 7.71 -1.72 0.74
C VAL A 98 9.19 -1.86 1.09
N GLY A 99 9.55 -2.64 2.12
CA GLY A 99 10.93 -2.77 2.56
C GLY A 99 11.42 -1.53 3.29
N SER A 100 10.52 -0.81 3.98
CA SER A 100 10.91 0.30 4.87
C SER A 100 11.90 -0.19 5.93
N SER A 101 12.92 0.61 6.16
CA SER A 101 14.02 0.35 7.10
C SER A 101 14.44 1.59 7.87
N LEU A 102 14.13 2.79 7.36
CA LEU A 102 14.35 4.06 8.00
C LEU A 102 13.09 4.93 7.91
N ALA A 103 12.96 5.85 8.85
CA ALA A 103 11.97 6.91 8.88
C ALA A 103 12.65 8.21 9.33
N LEU A 104 11.93 9.34 9.25
CA LEU A 104 12.40 10.60 9.80
C LEU A 104 11.62 10.99 11.06
N GLN A 105 12.36 11.20 12.14
CA GLN A 105 11.85 11.77 13.38
C GLN A 105 11.98 13.30 13.37
N PHE A 106 10.84 13.96 13.59
CA PHE A 106 10.71 15.41 13.70
C PHE A 106 10.44 15.81 15.15
N THR A 107 10.96 16.97 15.52
CA THR A 107 10.63 17.69 16.75
C THR A 107 10.23 19.11 16.39
N THR A 108 9.71 19.87 17.35
CA THR A 108 9.35 21.28 17.16
C THR A 108 10.45 22.06 16.44
N GLY A 109 10.09 22.78 15.38
CA GLY A 109 11.01 23.57 14.56
C GLY A 109 11.72 22.82 13.45
N ARG A 110 11.56 21.49 13.34
CA ARG A 110 12.11 20.65 12.27
C ARG A 110 11.06 20.35 11.21
N TYR A 111 11.40 20.52 9.95
CA TYR A 111 10.46 20.36 8.84
C TYR A 111 11.15 20.12 7.50
N ALA A 112 10.41 19.59 6.53
CA ALA A 112 10.89 19.41 5.15
C ALA A 112 10.24 20.43 4.22
N THR A 113 11.01 21.01 3.30
CA THR A 113 10.51 22.05 2.37
C THR A 113 11.36 22.13 1.09
N ASN A 114 11.10 23.17 0.28
CA ASN A 114 11.63 23.44 -1.07
C ASN A 114 10.99 22.64 -2.20
N GLN A 115 10.02 21.77 -1.92
CA GLN A 115 9.21 21.16 -2.96
C GLN A 115 8.15 22.17 -3.45
N PRO A 116 8.08 22.51 -4.76
CA PRO A 116 7.00 23.33 -5.30
C PRO A 116 5.63 22.68 -5.09
N ALA A 117 4.58 23.49 -4.98
CA ALA A 117 3.23 22.95 -4.83
C ALA A 117 2.82 22.14 -6.06
N PHE A 118 2.14 21.02 -5.82
CA PHE A 118 1.50 20.22 -6.85
C PHE A 118 0.17 20.87 -7.27
N SER A 119 -0.11 20.96 -8.57
CA SER A 119 -1.27 21.69 -9.09
C SER A 119 -2.55 20.87 -9.23
N PHE A 120 -2.53 19.58 -8.87
CA PHE A 120 -3.68 18.69 -9.04
C PHE A 120 -4.83 19.04 -8.09
N THR A 121 -6.06 19.03 -8.60
CA THR A 121 -7.29 19.30 -7.85
C THR A 121 -8.29 18.15 -7.90
N ASP A 122 -8.01 17.09 -8.68
CA ASP A 122 -8.80 15.85 -8.72
C ASP A 122 -7.93 14.67 -9.17
N ASN A 123 -8.37 13.45 -8.87
CA ASN A 123 -7.72 12.18 -9.22
C ASN A 123 -6.25 12.09 -8.75
N PHE A 124 -6.05 12.42 -7.47
CA PHE A 124 -4.75 12.37 -6.80
C PHE A 124 -4.90 11.78 -5.39
N GLY A 125 -3.77 11.41 -4.80
CA GLY A 125 -3.69 11.07 -3.39
C GLY A 125 -2.39 11.52 -2.75
N LEU A 126 -2.47 11.77 -1.44
CA LEU A 126 -1.35 11.93 -0.52
C LEU A 126 -1.47 10.85 0.54
N GLU A 127 -0.43 10.08 0.74
CA GLU A 127 -0.36 9.13 1.84
C GLU A 127 0.97 9.19 2.57
N LEU A 128 0.97 8.71 3.81
CA LEU A 128 2.14 8.59 4.65
C LEU A 128 1.88 7.61 5.79
N TRP A 129 2.96 7.10 6.37
CA TRP A 129 2.94 6.55 7.72
C TRP A 129 3.30 7.66 8.71
N VAL A 130 2.59 7.70 9.84
CA VAL A 130 2.83 8.64 10.94
C VAL A 130 2.84 7.92 12.28
N LYS A 131 3.76 8.33 13.17
CA LYS A 131 3.79 7.95 14.57
C LYS A 131 3.93 9.22 15.42
N PRO A 132 2.81 9.83 15.87
CA PRO A 132 2.85 11.04 16.68
C PRO A 132 3.41 10.77 18.07
N ASP A 133 4.18 11.70 18.64
CA ASP A 133 4.70 11.56 20.01
C ASP A 133 3.64 11.90 21.08
N ALA A 134 2.65 12.72 20.73
CA ALA A 134 1.57 13.15 21.62
C ALA A 134 0.31 13.55 20.85
N THR A 135 -0.82 13.65 21.56
CA THR A 135 -2.06 14.25 21.05
C THR A 135 -1.98 15.77 21.14
N ASN A 136 -1.15 16.36 20.28
CA ASN A 136 -1.00 17.82 20.23
C ASN A 136 -2.23 18.50 19.60
N VAL A 137 -2.35 19.81 19.82
CA VAL A 137 -3.56 20.56 19.44
C VAL A 137 -3.65 20.73 17.92
N ILE A 138 -2.60 21.24 17.26
CA ILE A 138 -2.56 21.40 15.80
C ILE A 138 -1.15 21.10 15.31
N GLN A 139 -1.01 20.13 14.41
CA GLN A 139 0.26 19.79 13.78
C GLN A 139 0.06 19.44 12.31
N CYS A 140 0.82 20.09 11.44
CA CYS A 140 0.87 19.77 10.02
C CYS A 140 1.73 18.53 9.82
N LEU A 141 1.19 17.46 9.23
CA LEU A 141 1.96 16.27 8.86
C LEU A 141 2.62 16.49 7.49
N ALA A 142 1.79 16.82 6.51
CA ALA A 142 2.18 17.09 5.14
C ALA A 142 1.14 17.98 4.48
N TYR A 143 1.56 19.08 3.84
CA TYR A 143 0.64 20.00 3.20
C TYR A 143 1.15 20.55 1.89
N ASN A 144 0.25 20.61 0.90
CA ASN A 144 0.46 21.19 -0.41
C ASN A 144 -0.35 22.49 -0.50
N GLY A 145 0.29 23.66 -0.40
CA GLY A 145 -0.38 24.95 -0.54
C GLY A 145 -0.40 25.80 0.73
N ASP A 146 -1.56 26.39 1.03
CA ASP A 146 -1.80 27.23 2.22
C ASP A 146 -3.00 26.69 3.00
N SER A 147 -2.77 26.15 4.20
CA SER A 147 -3.81 25.50 5.00
C SER A 147 -5.00 26.40 5.35
N GLY A 148 -4.85 27.72 5.31
CA GLY A 148 -5.93 28.68 5.52
C GLY A 148 -6.72 29.07 4.26
N ALA A 149 -6.20 28.80 3.06
CA ALA A 149 -6.72 29.38 1.83
C ALA A 149 -6.87 28.39 0.66
N ASN A 150 -5.88 27.52 0.43
CA ASN A 150 -5.83 26.68 -0.77
C ASN A 150 -5.07 25.36 -0.58
N GLY A 151 -5.23 24.49 -1.55
CA GLY A 151 -4.52 23.23 -1.62
C GLY A 151 -5.06 22.18 -0.67
N TRP A 152 -4.21 21.24 -0.26
CA TRP A 152 -4.64 20.02 0.41
C TRP A 152 -3.54 19.37 1.24
N GLY A 153 -3.92 18.60 2.27
CA GLY A 153 -2.96 17.84 3.06
C GLY A 153 -3.53 17.18 4.31
N LEU A 154 -2.62 16.68 5.15
CA LEU A 154 -2.90 15.88 6.34
C LEU A 154 -2.39 16.60 7.60
N TYR A 155 -3.21 16.56 8.65
CA TYR A 155 -2.98 17.20 9.94
C TYR A 155 -3.33 16.29 11.11
N LEU A 156 -2.80 16.64 12.27
CA LEU A 156 -3.42 16.36 13.57
C LEU A 156 -4.17 17.61 14.03
N TYR A 157 -5.43 17.46 14.39
CA TYR A 157 -6.27 18.53 14.92
C TYR A 157 -7.05 18.05 16.13
N GLN A 158 -6.78 18.65 17.30
CA GLN A 158 -7.37 18.33 18.59
C GLN A 158 -7.35 16.83 18.90
N GLY A 159 -6.20 16.19 18.70
CA GLY A 159 -6.02 14.75 18.93
C GLY A 159 -6.69 13.84 17.90
N LYS A 160 -7.14 14.36 16.75
CA LYS A 160 -7.71 13.55 15.65
C LYS A 160 -6.89 13.68 14.38
N TYR A 161 -6.91 12.63 13.55
CA TYR A 161 -6.39 12.72 12.20
C TYR A 161 -7.34 13.54 11.32
N GLN A 162 -6.81 14.44 10.51
CA GLN A 162 -7.63 15.31 9.67
C GLN A 162 -7.03 15.45 8.26
N GLY A 163 -7.88 15.32 7.25
CA GLY A 163 -7.59 15.78 5.88
C GLY A 163 -8.16 17.17 5.67
N LEU A 164 -7.41 18.08 5.06
CA LEU A 164 -7.81 19.47 4.84
C LEU A 164 -7.69 19.81 3.36
N PHE A 165 -8.65 20.57 2.84
CA PHE A 165 -8.63 21.17 1.49
C PHE A 165 -8.69 22.70 1.61
N GLY A 166 -7.60 23.32 2.06
CA GLY A 166 -7.59 24.70 2.54
C GLY A 166 -8.73 24.94 3.54
N SER A 167 -9.41 26.07 3.38
CA SER A 167 -10.65 26.40 4.10
C SER A 167 -11.91 25.76 3.54
N GLN A 168 -11.83 24.94 2.48
CA GLN A 168 -13.01 24.38 1.81
C GLN A 168 -13.60 23.17 2.55
N ALA A 169 -12.76 22.25 3.00
CA ALA A 169 -13.23 21.03 3.66
C ALA A 169 -12.29 20.54 4.75
N PHE A 170 -12.90 20.04 5.83
CA PHE A 170 -12.22 19.44 6.99
C PHE A 170 -12.73 18.02 7.20
N LEU A 171 -11.96 17.05 6.72
CA LEU A 171 -12.24 15.63 6.82
C LEU A 171 -11.70 15.12 8.16
N THR A 172 -12.51 15.16 9.22
CA THR A 172 -12.08 14.77 10.58
C THR A 172 -12.32 13.28 10.83
N GLY A 173 -11.23 12.55 11.05
CA GLY A 173 -11.21 11.11 11.29
C GLY A 173 -11.19 10.71 12.77
N PRO A 174 -10.73 9.48 13.08
CA PRO A 174 -10.67 8.97 14.45
C PRO A 174 -9.57 9.62 15.30
N ASP A 175 -9.58 9.29 16.58
CA ASP A 175 -8.58 9.75 17.55
C ASP A 175 -7.20 9.18 17.25
N VAL A 176 -6.18 10.00 17.52
CA VAL A 176 -4.77 9.67 17.45
C VAL A 176 -4.39 8.83 18.66
N VAL A 177 -3.61 7.78 18.44
CA VAL A 177 -2.96 7.03 19.51
C VAL A 177 -1.45 7.32 19.46
N PRO A 178 -0.91 8.12 20.39
CA PRO A 178 0.52 8.45 20.40
C PRO A 178 1.41 7.20 20.48
N GLY A 179 2.57 7.26 19.83
CA GLY A 179 3.54 6.18 19.78
C GLY A 179 3.16 5.00 18.87
N VAL A 180 2.00 5.05 18.21
CA VAL A 180 1.53 3.99 17.31
C VAL A 180 1.64 4.43 15.85
N TRP A 181 2.34 3.64 15.04
CA TRP A 181 2.39 3.83 13.60
C TRP A 181 0.99 3.65 12.98
N THR A 182 0.56 4.66 12.25
CA THR A 182 -0.74 4.70 11.56
C THR A 182 -0.51 5.09 10.11
N HIS A 183 -1.13 4.38 9.17
CA HIS A 183 -1.16 4.80 7.77
C HIS A 183 -2.32 5.77 7.55
N LEU A 184 -2.03 6.89 6.88
CA LEU A 184 -3.02 7.87 6.47
C LEU A 184 -2.97 8.05 4.97
N ALA A 185 -4.14 8.17 4.34
CA ALA A 185 -4.22 8.64 2.96
C ALA A 185 -5.38 9.63 2.78
N LEU A 186 -5.11 10.76 2.14
CA LEU A 186 -6.14 11.66 1.62
C LEU A 186 -6.19 11.48 0.10
N VAL A 187 -7.28 10.93 -0.40
CA VAL A 187 -7.44 10.62 -1.82
C VAL A 187 -8.66 11.34 -2.36
N ARG A 188 -8.51 12.03 -3.48
CA ARG A 188 -9.63 12.62 -4.22
C ARG A 188 -9.83 11.84 -5.51
N ASN A 189 -10.92 11.10 -5.61
CA ASN A 189 -11.25 10.24 -6.74
C ASN A 189 -12.56 10.70 -7.38
N ASN A 190 -12.50 11.16 -8.62
CA ASN A 190 -13.64 11.61 -9.42
C ASN A 190 -14.58 12.55 -8.64
N GLY A 191 -14.00 13.58 -8.02
CA GLY A 191 -14.75 14.59 -7.26
C GLY A 191 -15.04 14.24 -5.79
N LEU A 192 -14.79 13.00 -5.34
CA LEU A 192 -14.99 12.59 -3.94
C LEU A 192 -13.65 12.48 -3.21
N ALA A 193 -13.46 13.33 -2.20
CA ALA A 193 -12.34 13.21 -1.27
C ALA A 193 -12.66 12.24 -0.15
N THR A 194 -11.69 11.40 0.21
CA THR A 194 -11.79 10.44 1.30
C THR A 194 -10.51 10.47 2.12
N LEU A 195 -10.64 10.63 3.44
CA LEU A 195 -9.56 10.32 4.38
C LEU A 195 -9.65 8.83 4.72
N TYR A 196 -8.59 8.10 4.47
CA TYR A 196 -8.39 6.72 4.90
C TYR A 196 -7.45 6.69 6.11
N VAL A 197 -7.79 5.84 7.08
CA VAL A 197 -6.94 5.53 8.24
C VAL A 197 -6.75 4.02 8.26
N ASN A 198 -5.49 3.58 8.19
CA ASN A 198 -5.12 2.18 8.03
C ASN A 198 -5.90 1.52 6.87
N GLY A 199 -6.01 2.22 5.74
CA GLY A 199 -6.68 1.75 4.52
C GLY A 199 -8.21 1.69 4.60
N VAL A 200 -8.80 2.00 5.76
CA VAL A 200 -10.26 2.04 5.95
C VAL A 200 -10.75 3.47 5.72
N PRO A 201 -11.79 3.69 4.89
CA PRO A 201 -12.36 5.03 4.70
C PRO A 201 -12.96 5.53 6.03
N ALA A 202 -12.45 6.64 6.53
CA ALA A 202 -12.89 7.24 7.79
C ALA A 202 -13.96 8.31 7.58
N VAL A 203 -13.79 9.16 6.56
CA VAL A 203 -14.69 10.29 6.27
C VAL A 203 -14.53 10.75 4.82
N THR A 204 -15.60 11.26 4.23
CA THR A 204 -15.63 11.73 2.83
C THR A 204 -16.13 13.17 2.70
N SER A 205 -15.74 13.86 1.63
CA SER A 205 -16.25 15.18 1.24
C SER A 205 -16.33 15.32 -0.29
N ALA A 206 -17.41 15.90 -0.81
CA ALA A 206 -17.54 16.22 -2.23
C ALA A 206 -16.91 17.58 -2.60
N LEU A 207 -16.58 18.41 -1.62
CA LEU A 207 -16.02 19.75 -1.87
C LEU A 207 -14.61 19.65 -2.46
N PRO A 208 -14.28 20.40 -3.53
CA PRO A 208 -12.96 20.42 -4.12
C PRO A 208 -11.97 21.28 -3.30
N PRO A 209 -10.66 21.02 -3.39
CA PRO A 209 -9.67 21.98 -2.94
C PRO A 209 -9.60 23.18 -3.89
N ASN A 210 -9.35 24.37 -3.35
CA ASN A 210 -8.87 25.47 -4.18
C ASN A 210 -7.49 25.10 -4.75
N PRO A 211 -7.16 25.46 -6.00
CA PRO A 211 -5.86 25.14 -6.60
C PRO A 211 -4.68 25.57 -5.71
N SER A 212 -3.75 24.65 -5.47
CA SER A 212 -2.61 24.89 -4.58
C SER A 212 -1.65 25.91 -5.18
N THR A 213 -1.09 26.78 -4.34
CA THR A 213 -0.02 27.73 -4.70
C THR A 213 1.13 27.66 -3.71
N GLY A 214 2.33 28.10 -4.10
CA GLY A 214 3.48 28.10 -3.20
C GLY A 214 4.20 26.75 -3.17
N ARG A 215 4.12 26.02 -2.06
CA ARG A 215 4.99 24.85 -1.79
C ARG A 215 4.25 23.65 -1.21
N PHE A 216 4.89 22.49 -1.30
CA PHE A 216 4.64 21.33 -0.47
C PHE A 216 5.66 21.30 0.69
N ALA A 217 5.20 20.98 1.90
CA ALA A 217 6.04 20.88 3.08
C ALA A 217 5.59 19.73 3.99
N LEU A 218 6.52 19.22 4.80
CA LEU A 218 6.27 18.23 5.84
C LEU A 218 6.57 18.81 7.21
N ALA A 219 5.83 18.36 8.21
CA ALA A 219 6.07 18.66 9.63
C ALA A 219 6.01 20.17 10.00
N ALA A 220 5.45 21.02 9.14
CA ALA A 220 5.15 22.43 9.40
C ALA A 220 4.12 22.95 8.39
N GLN A 221 3.41 24.02 8.73
CA GLN A 221 2.51 24.68 7.78
C GLN A 221 3.28 25.22 6.56
N ALA A 222 2.84 24.88 5.35
CA ALA A 222 3.60 25.10 4.12
C ALA A 222 3.74 26.58 3.73
N GLN A 223 2.79 27.43 4.13
CA GLN A 223 2.74 28.85 3.78
C GLN A 223 3.75 29.71 4.54
N SER A 224 4.06 29.40 5.81
CA SER A 224 4.92 30.25 6.65
C SER A 224 6.09 29.54 7.31
N LEU A 225 6.05 28.20 7.46
CA LEU A 225 7.12 27.39 8.05
C LEU A 225 7.55 27.82 9.47
N THR A 226 6.66 28.48 10.22
CA THR A 226 6.96 29.02 11.57
C THR A 226 6.05 28.47 12.68
N ALA A 227 5.04 27.67 12.34
CA ALA A 227 4.12 27.10 13.33
C ALA A 227 3.59 25.73 12.89
N GLU A 228 2.77 25.14 13.77
CA GLU A 228 2.10 23.84 13.55
C GLU A 228 3.11 22.72 13.28
N PHE A 229 4.26 22.81 13.94
CA PHE A 229 5.33 21.82 13.81
C PHE A 229 4.86 20.45 14.29
N PHE A 230 5.17 19.42 13.52
CA PHE A 230 4.95 18.04 13.93
C PHE A 230 6.06 17.54 14.86
N ALA A 231 5.66 16.75 15.85
CA ALA A 231 6.54 16.04 16.76
C ALA A 231 6.17 14.56 16.72
N GLY A 232 7.09 13.74 16.22
CA GLY A 232 6.88 12.33 15.94
C GLY A 232 7.64 11.89 14.71
N SER A 233 7.36 10.69 14.22
CA SER A 233 8.00 10.12 13.04
C SER A 233 7.07 10.12 11.83
N LEU A 234 7.63 10.42 10.65
CA LEU A 234 6.98 10.25 9.35
C LEU A 234 7.79 9.28 8.51
N ASP A 235 7.08 8.49 7.71
CA ASP A 235 7.67 7.51 6.81
C ASP A 235 6.81 7.37 5.54
N GLU A 236 7.42 6.93 4.45
CA GLU A 236 6.80 6.62 3.16
C GLU A 236 5.81 7.70 2.64
N VAL A 237 6.22 8.96 2.64
CA VAL A 237 5.35 10.04 2.15
C VAL A 237 5.28 9.98 0.63
N ARG A 238 4.08 9.74 0.10
CA ARG A 238 3.84 9.57 -1.33
C ARG A 238 2.71 10.46 -1.82
N VAL A 239 2.98 11.16 -2.90
CA VAL A 239 2.00 11.84 -3.74
C VAL A 239 1.86 11.06 -5.04
N PHE A 240 0.63 10.73 -5.40
CA PHE A 240 0.34 9.93 -6.59
C PHE A 240 -0.88 10.48 -7.34
N GLY A 241 -0.94 10.18 -8.64
CA GLY A 241 -2.06 10.51 -9.52
C GLY A 241 -2.62 9.27 -10.18
N PHE A 242 -3.82 9.33 -10.71
CA PHE A 242 -4.45 8.21 -11.42
C PHE A 242 -5.46 8.71 -12.45
N ALA A 243 -5.85 7.84 -13.38
CA ALA A 243 -6.93 8.15 -14.31
C ALA A 243 -8.29 8.13 -13.57
N PRO A 244 -9.26 8.98 -13.96
CA PRO A 244 -10.57 9.00 -13.29
C PRO A 244 -11.19 7.61 -13.20
N GLY A 245 -11.62 7.22 -11.99
CA GLY A 245 -12.29 5.95 -11.74
C GLY A 245 -11.38 4.72 -11.65
N THR A 246 -10.05 4.85 -11.77
CA THR A 246 -9.14 3.69 -11.70
C THR A 246 -8.62 3.40 -10.30
N PHE A 247 -8.65 4.38 -9.39
CA PHE A 247 -8.14 4.21 -8.03
C PHE A 247 -8.87 3.10 -7.27
N SER A 248 -8.09 2.21 -6.66
CA SER A 248 -8.53 1.24 -5.67
C SER A 248 -7.78 1.45 -4.37
N THR A 249 -8.39 1.11 -3.23
CA THR A 249 -7.66 1.08 -1.94
C THR A 249 -6.48 0.10 -1.96
N GLY A 250 -6.51 -0.85 -2.90
CA GLY A 250 -5.39 -1.75 -3.21
C GLY A 250 -4.11 -1.04 -3.68
N ASP A 251 -4.23 0.18 -4.19
CA ASP A 251 -3.09 0.98 -4.68
C ASP A 251 -2.30 1.64 -3.55
N LEU A 252 -2.83 1.72 -2.31
CA LEU A 252 -2.16 2.33 -1.16
C LEU A 252 -0.99 1.47 -0.64
N LEU A 253 0.03 2.10 -0.07
CA LEU A 253 1.27 1.44 0.37
C LEU A 253 1.08 0.42 1.50
N LEU A 254 -0.03 0.51 2.24
CA LEU A 254 -0.37 -0.46 3.27
C LEU A 254 -1.06 -1.73 2.72
N SER A 255 -1.63 -1.65 1.51
CA SER A 255 -2.51 -2.70 1.03
C SER A 255 -1.72 -3.95 0.75
N VAL A 256 -2.28 -5.10 1.12
CA VAL A 256 -1.80 -6.45 0.85
C VAL A 256 -1.82 -6.74 -0.66
N LEU A 257 -0.77 -7.38 -1.17
CA LEU A 257 -0.73 -7.80 -2.56
C LEU A 257 -1.62 -9.04 -2.61
N PRO A 258 -2.43 -9.26 -3.65
CA PRO A 258 -3.11 -10.54 -3.78
C PRO A 258 -2.05 -11.66 -3.75
N PRO A 259 -2.35 -12.80 -3.09
CA PRO A 259 -1.40 -13.90 -3.11
C PRO A 259 -1.11 -14.31 -4.55
N THR A 260 0.17 -14.47 -4.88
CA THR A 260 0.58 -14.99 -6.19
C THR A 260 0.92 -16.45 -6.08
N VAL A 261 0.78 -17.17 -7.19
CA VAL A 261 0.97 -18.61 -7.19
C VAL A 261 1.65 -19.12 -8.45
N THR A 262 2.41 -20.20 -8.31
CA THR A 262 3.05 -20.91 -9.41
C THR A 262 2.95 -22.39 -9.15
N THR A 263 2.38 -23.16 -10.08
CA THR A 263 2.54 -24.62 -10.09
C THR A 263 3.89 -24.99 -10.70
N THR A 264 4.49 -26.04 -10.17
CA THR A 264 5.70 -26.66 -10.70
C THR A 264 5.40 -28.11 -11.03
N ALA A 265 6.30 -28.77 -11.78
CA ALA A 265 6.09 -30.15 -12.17
C ALA A 265 5.87 -31.06 -10.94
N ALA A 266 4.93 -32.00 -11.08
CA ALA A 266 4.75 -33.04 -10.07
C ALA A 266 6.01 -33.89 -9.98
N THR A 267 6.37 -34.30 -8.76
CA THR A 267 7.51 -35.18 -8.48
C THR A 267 7.01 -36.49 -7.88
N SER A 268 7.91 -37.48 -7.73
CA SER A 268 7.58 -38.78 -7.14
C SER A 268 6.36 -39.46 -7.79
N VAL A 269 6.22 -39.29 -9.11
CA VAL A 269 5.12 -39.84 -9.91
C VAL A 269 5.31 -41.35 -10.02
N GLY A 270 4.39 -42.10 -9.40
CA GLY A 270 4.31 -43.55 -9.45
C GLY A 270 2.92 -44.01 -9.92
N GLU A 271 2.70 -45.32 -9.95
CA GLU A 271 1.47 -45.90 -10.51
C GLU A 271 0.19 -45.49 -9.77
N THR A 272 0.29 -45.22 -8.46
CA THR A 272 -0.86 -44.90 -7.58
C THR A 272 -0.66 -43.64 -6.72
N GLN A 273 0.42 -42.89 -6.95
CA GLN A 273 0.77 -41.70 -6.16
C GLN A 273 1.53 -40.65 -6.99
N ALA A 274 1.43 -39.40 -6.57
CA ALA A 274 2.22 -38.30 -7.12
C ALA A 274 2.30 -37.17 -6.09
N THR A 275 3.40 -36.42 -6.05
CA THR A 275 3.51 -35.21 -5.23
C THR A 275 3.30 -33.97 -6.08
N LEU A 276 2.27 -33.20 -5.77
CA LEU A 276 2.00 -31.91 -6.40
C LEU A 276 2.84 -30.82 -5.72
N ASN A 277 3.50 -29.99 -6.52
CA ASN A 277 4.42 -28.97 -6.06
C ASN A 277 4.03 -27.59 -6.59
N GLY A 278 4.23 -26.57 -5.77
CA GLY A 278 4.01 -25.20 -6.17
C GLY A 278 4.69 -24.23 -5.22
N ALA A 279 4.51 -22.95 -5.51
CA ALA A 279 4.99 -21.86 -4.71
C ALA A 279 3.88 -20.81 -4.59
N VAL A 280 3.68 -20.29 -3.38
CA VAL A 280 2.70 -19.24 -3.08
C VAL A 280 3.44 -18.08 -2.43
N ASN A 281 3.24 -16.86 -2.91
CA ASN A 281 3.55 -15.66 -2.12
C ASN A 281 2.23 -15.19 -1.47
N PRO A 282 2.06 -15.27 -0.14
CA PRO A 282 0.83 -14.86 0.55
C PRO A 282 0.53 -13.35 0.51
N GLY A 283 1.40 -12.53 -0.05
CA GLY A 283 1.14 -11.10 -0.24
C GLY A 283 0.93 -10.34 1.08
N ASN A 284 1.63 -10.74 2.15
CA ASN A 284 1.51 -10.25 3.53
C ASN A 284 0.12 -10.42 4.18
N MET A 285 -0.72 -11.35 3.71
CA MET A 285 -1.88 -11.84 4.47
C MET A 285 -1.74 -13.32 4.77
N THR A 286 -2.33 -13.75 5.89
CA THR A 286 -2.55 -15.18 6.12
C THR A 286 -3.37 -15.74 4.97
N THR A 287 -2.80 -16.70 4.26
CA THR A 287 -3.37 -17.24 3.03
C THR A 287 -3.54 -18.75 3.19
N THR A 288 -4.58 -19.31 2.61
CA THR A 288 -4.73 -20.75 2.48
C THR A 288 -4.51 -21.17 1.04
N SER A 289 -3.87 -22.32 0.84
CA SER A 289 -3.59 -22.87 -0.50
C SER A 289 -3.93 -24.36 -0.55
N TRP A 290 -4.43 -24.82 -1.69
CA TRP A 290 -4.63 -26.24 -2.00
C TRP A 290 -4.40 -26.48 -3.50
N PHE A 291 -4.13 -27.73 -3.85
CA PHE A 291 -4.12 -28.15 -5.25
C PHE A 291 -5.48 -28.71 -5.63
N GLU A 292 -5.90 -28.44 -6.86
CA GLU A 292 -7.02 -29.15 -7.47
C GLU A 292 -6.50 -30.06 -8.56
N TRP A 293 -7.04 -31.28 -8.62
CA TRP A 293 -6.56 -32.34 -9.49
C TRP A 293 -7.72 -33.20 -10.00
N GLY A 294 -7.55 -33.82 -11.16
CA GLY A 294 -8.55 -34.70 -11.73
C GLY A 294 -8.50 -34.79 -13.24
N THR A 295 -9.09 -35.85 -13.78
CA THR A 295 -8.96 -36.24 -15.20
C THR A 295 -9.62 -35.29 -16.21
N THR A 296 -10.24 -34.21 -15.73
CA THR A 296 -10.88 -33.19 -16.57
C THR A 296 -10.40 -31.81 -16.16
N THR A 297 -10.61 -30.82 -17.00
CA THR A 297 -10.30 -29.41 -16.71
C THR A 297 -11.14 -28.81 -15.56
N ASN A 298 -12.16 -29.53 -15.10
CA ASN A 298 -12.90 -29.17 -13.88
C ASN A 298 -12.22 -29.69 -12.61
N TYR A 299 -11.26 -30.62 -12.74
CA TYR A 299 -10.48 -31.32 -11.71
C TYR A 299 -11.37 -32.11 -10.73
N GLY A 300 -12.23 -31.44 -9.96
CA GLY A 300 -13.25 -32.08 -9.13
C GLY A 300 -12.74 -32.69 -7.83
N ASN A 301 -11.41 -32.76 -7.63
CA ASN A 301 -10.79 -33.13 -6.37
C ASN A 301 -9.88 -32.01 -5.87
N PHE A 302 -9.70 -31.94 -4.55
CA PHE A 302 -8.81 -30.98 -3.89
C PHE A 302 -7.95 -31.68 -2.83
N THR A 303 -6.75 -31.17 -2.59
CA THR A 303 -5.88 -31.64 -1.50
C THR A 303 -6.28 -31.03 -0.16
N VAL A 304 -5.63 -31.47 0.92
CA VAL A 304 -5.67 -30.74 2.19
C VAL A 304 -5.21 -29.30 1.99
N THR A 305 -5.78 -28.40 2.77
CA THR A 305 -5.47 -26.98 2.74
C THR A 305 -4.24 -26.68 3.59
N ASN A 306 -3.23 -26.04 3.00
CA ASN A 306 -2.08 -25.50 3.72
C ASN A 306 -2.42 -24.09 4.21
N ALA A 307 -2.17 -23.81 5.49
CA ALA A 307 -2.22 -22.46 6.04
C ALA A 307 -0.83 -21.82 5.92
N LEU A 308 -0.78 -20.65 5.31
CA LEU A 308 0.43 -19.88 5.06
C LEU A 308 0.40 -18.61 5.91
N THR A 309 1.53 -18.31 6.53
CA THR A 309 1.69 -17.11 7.33
C THR A 309 1.69 -15.85 6.46
N ALA A 310 1.31 -14.72 7.05
CA ALA A 310 1.33 -13.42 6.42
C ALA A 310 2.79 -12.97 6.15
N THR A 311 3.30 -13.26 4.96
CA THR A 311 4.66 -12.85 4.52
C THR A 311 4.64 -12.38 3.06
N ASN A 312 5.65 -11.63 2.65
CA ASN A 312 5.92 -11.30 1.24
C ASN A 312 6.97 -12.21 0.59
N ALA A 313 7.36 -13.28 1.27
CA ALA A 313 8.30 -14.25 0.75
C ALA A 313 7.55 -15.36 0.02
N VAL A 314 8.13 -15.84 -1.07
CA VAL A 314 7.65 -17.04 -1.76
C VAL A 314 7.83 -18.23 -0.82
N GLN A 315 6.73 -18.94 -0.53
CA GLN A 315 6.71 -20.16 0.27
C GLN A 315 6.46 -21.34 -0.66
N ALA A 316 7.30 -22.38 -0.57
CA ALA A 316 7.05 -23.63 -1.26
C ALA A 316 5.88 -24.37 -0.60
N VAL A 317 4.98 -24.92 -1.42
CA VAL A 317 3.84 -25.74 -0.98
C VAL A 317 3.83 -27.06 -1.73
N SER A 318 3.51 -28.15 -1.03
CA SER A 318 3.45 -29.48 -1.63
C SER A 318 2.40 -30.36 -0.96
N ASN A 319 1.69 -31.18 -1.75
CA ASN A 319 0.76 -32.17 -1.22
C ASN A 319 0.91 -33.49 -1.97
N ASN A 320 0.95 -34.60 -1.23
CA ASN A 320 1.00 -35.94 -1.81
C ASN A 320 -0.40 -36.44 -2.16
N LEU A 321 -0.56 -36.98 -3.35
CA LEU A 321 -1.73 -37.73 -3.79
C LEU A 321 -1.47 -39.23 -3.62
N THR A 322 -2.49 -39.95 -3.19
CA THR A 322 -2.46 -41.42 -3.03
C THR A 322 -3.75 -42.02 -3.57
N GLY A 323 -3.70 -43.28 -4.00
CA GLY A 323 -4.88 -43.96 -4.53
C GLY A 323 -5.26 -43.52 -5.95
N LEU A 324 -4.27 -43.05 -6.73
CA LEU A 324 -4.45 -42.77 -8.15
C LEU A 324 -4.73 -44.07 -8.92
N VAL A 325 -5.54 -43.97 -9.97
CA VAL A 325 -5.84 -45.09 -10.86
C VAL A 325 -4.68 -45.29 -11.83
N ILE A 326 -4.20 -46.53 -11.91
CA ILE A 326 -3.10 -46.91 -12.80
C ILE A 326 -3.48 -46.59 -14.26
N SER A 327 -2.54 -46.01 -15.00
CA SER A 327 -2.70 -45.63 -16.41
C SER A 327 -3.77 -44.56 -16.69
N ALA A 328 -4.16 -43.77 -15.68
CA ALA A 328 -4.99 -42.58 -15.85
C ALA A 328 -4.16 -41.29 -15.89
N THR A 329 -4.67 -40.27 -16.59
CA THR A 329 -4.08 -38.92 -16.64
C THR A 329 -4.97 -37.95 -15.87
N TYR A 330 -4.37 -37.09 -15.04
CA TYR A 330 -5.01 -36.22 -14.05
C TYR A 330 -4.56 -34.77 -14.16
#